data_AF-A0A344US21-F1
#
_entry.id   AF-A0A344US21-F1
#
_cell.length_a   1.000
_cell.length_b   1.000
_cell.length_c   1.000
_cell.angle_alpha   90.00
_cell.angle_beta   90.00
_cell.angle_gamma   90.00
#
_symmetry.space_group_name_H-M   'P 1'
#
loop_
_entity.id
_entity.type
_entity.pdbx_description
1 polymer ?
#
loop_
_entity_poly.entity_id
_entity_poly.type
_entity_poly.pdbx_seq_one_letter_code
_entity_poly.pdbx_strand_id
1 'polypeptide(L)'
;MEEDPTLIGRPLPDAVKMLMRRVLSFTNEPEEICEQQIEDTIIETFAPDWINVITPTSTPQFRSAANPFLDYANVYRDGEMVGFILLWCDDRRLSAIEQAWVSDDPPEGWPGPDDVRFEPITLHP
;
A
#
# COMPACT_ATOMS: atom_id res chain seq x y z
N MET A 1 10.69 -12.43 11.49
CA MET A 1 10.10 -11.10 11.34
C MET A 1 9.34 -10.82 12.60
N GLU A 2 9.63 -9.72 13.27
CA GLU A 2 8.99 -9.37 14.54
C GLU A 2 7.87 -8.38 14.22
N GLU A 3 6.63 -8.78 14.50
CA GLU A 3 5.49 -7.88 14.41
C GLU A 3 5.64 -6.77 15.46
N ASP A 4 5.16 -5.56 15.18
CA ASP A 4 5.04 -4.52 16.20
C ASP A 4 3.61 -4.51 16.77
N PRO A 5 3.35 -5.22 17.89
CA PRO A 5 2.00 -5.29 18.47
C PRO A 5 1.54 -3.94 19.05
N THR A 6 2.44 -2.96 19.21
CA THR A 6 2.07 -1.66 19.79
C THR A 6 1.24 -0.80 18.84
N LEU A 7 1.26 -1.14 17.54
CA LEU A 7 0.55 -0.44 16.47
C LEU A 7 -0.86 -0.97 16.23
N ILE A 8 -1.21 -2.15 16.76
CA ILE A 8 -2.53 -2.76 16.54
C ILE A 8 -3.65 -1.85 17.07
N GLY A 9 -4.70 -1.68 16.27
CA GLY A 9 -5.86 -0.83 16.54
C GLY A 9 -5.60 0.67 16.36
N ARG A 10 -4.39 1.07 15.95
CA ARG A 10 -4.05 2.48 15.67
C ARG A 10 -4.25 2.82 14.18
N PRO A 11 -4.40 4.11 13.84
CA PRO A 11 -4.26 4.58 12.47
C PRO A 11 -2.89 4.23 11.89
N LEU A 12 -2.78 4.21 10.57
CA LEU A 12 -1.51 4.09 9.86
C LEU A 12 -0.50 5.15 10.34
N PRO A 13 0.80 4.83 10.50
CA PRO A 13 1.83 5.82 10.80
C PRO A 13 1.94 6.85 9.67
N ASP A 14 2.30 8.10 9.99
CA ASP A 14 2.37 9.19 8.99
C ASP A 14 3.25 8.85 7.78
N ALA A 15 4.37 8.15 7.99
CA ALA A 15 5.23 7.69 6.91
C ALA A 15 4.50 6.74 5.94
N VAL A 16 3.73 5.78 6.47
CA VAL A 16 2.93 4.85 5.66
C VAL A 16 1.76 5.58 4.99
N LYS A 17 1.14 6.56 5.67
CA LYS A 17 0.11 7.41 5.04
C LYS A 17 0.68 8.19 3.85
N MET A 18 1.88 8.77 3.98
CA MET A 18 2.54 9.47 2.87
C MET A 18 2.86 8.54 1.71
N LEU A 19 3.34 7.33 1.99
CA LEU A 19 3.53 6.28 0.98
C LEU A 19 2.21 5.95 0.29
N MET A 20 1.14 5.70 1.05
CA MET A 20 -0.18 5.35 0.51
C MET A 20 -0.75 6.46 -0.37
N ARG A 21 -0.67 7.73 0.05
CA ARG A 21 -1.06 8.88 -0.78
C ARG A 21 -0.33 8.87 -2.11
N ARG A 22 0.96 8.58 -2.09
CA ARG A 22 1.76 8.50 -3.30
C ARG A 22 1.34 7.34 -4.21
N VAL A 23 1.17 6.14 -3.67
CA VAL A 23 0.75 4.97 -4.46
C VAL A 23 -0.65 5.19 -5.05
N LEU A 24 -1.60 5.65 -4.23
CA LEU A 24 -2.97 5.93 -4.68
C LEU A 24 -3.04 7.06 -5.71
N SER A 25 -2.08 8.01 -5.70
CA SER A 25 -1.99 9.06 -6.73
C SER A 25 -1.73 8.54 -8.14
N PHE A 26 -1.31 7.28 -8.30
CA PHE A 26 -1.15 6.62 -9.60
C PHE A 26 -2.44 5.95 -10.10
N THR A 27 -3.43 5.77 -9.22
CA THR A 27 -4.71 5.19 -9.58
C THR A 27 -5.63 6.25 -10.18
N ASN A 28 -6.77 5.82 -10.75
CA ASN A 28 -7.84 6.71 -11.20
C ASN A 28 -8.93 6.90 -10.15
N GLU A 29 -8.66 6.58 -8.88
CA GLU A 29 -9.61 6.77 -7.79
C GLU A 29 -9.77 8.26 -7.45
N PRO A 30 -10.98 8.70 -7.06
CA PRO A 30 -11.17 10.05 -6.54
C PRO A 30 -10.32 10.29 -5.30
N GLU A 31 -9.66 11.45 -5.23
CA GLU A 31 -8.78 11.84 -4.12
C GLU A 31 -9.51 11.76 -2.76
N GLU A 32 -10.78 12.15 -2.70
CA GLU A 32 -11.55 12.09 -1.45
C GLU A 32 -11.78 10.66 -0.97
N ILE A 33 -11.94 9.70 -1.89
CA ILE A 33 -12.06 8.28 -1.53
C ILE A 33 -10.71 7.76 -1.04
N CYS A 34 -9.61 8.10 -1.72
CA CYS A 34 -8.27 7.72 -1.31
C CYS A 34 -7.91 8.23 0.08
N GLU A 35 -8.13 9.52 0.35
CA GLU A 35 -7.86 10.10 1.67
C GLU A 35 -8.73 9.47 2.75
N GLN A 36 -10.02 9.24 2.47
CA GLN A 36 -10.90 8.62 3.47
C GLN A 36 -10.52 7.17 3.77
N GLN A 37 -10.07 6.41 2.76
CA GLN A 37 -9.53 5.07 2.95
C GLN A 37 -8.27 5.09 3.84
N ILE A 38 -7.35 6.03 3.64
CA ILE A 38 -6.14 6.16 4.44
C ILE A 38 -6.45 6.53 5.90
N GLU A 39 -7.38 7.45 6.10
CA GLU A 39 -7.68 8.01 7.43
C GLU A 39 -8.58 7.11 8.29
N ASP A 40 -9.55 6.42 7.69
CA ASP A 40 -10.50 5.56 8.42
C ASP A 40 -9.90 4.20 8.81
N THR A 41 -8.82 3.80 8.15
CA THR A 41 -8.23 2.46 8.28
C THR A 41 -7.37 2.32 9.53
N ILE A 42 -7.52 1.20 10.23
CA ILE A 42 -6.72 0.84 11.41
C ILE A 42 -5.88 -0.42 11.17
N ILE A 43 -4.75 -0.50 11.84
CA ILE A 43 -3.81 -1.61 11.74
C ILE A 43 -4.34 -2.82 12.51
N GLU A 44 -4.35 -3.99 11.87
CA GLU A 44 -4.58 -5.28 12.52
C GLU A 44 -3.27 -5.99 12.83
N THR A 45 -2.29 -5.93 11.91
CA THR A 45 -0.91 -6.42 12.10
C THR A 45 0.06 -5.53 11.34
N PHE A 46 1.30 -5.43 11.81
CA PHE A 46 2.32 -4.57 11.19
C PHE A 46 3.69 -5.25 11.17
N ALA A 47 4.22 -5.45 9.97
CA ALA A 47 5.56 -5.95 9.68
C ALA A 47 6.24 -5.07 8.60
N PRO A 48 7.56 -5.21 8.38
CA PRO A 48 8.29 -4.47 7.34
C PRO A 48 7.85 -4.73 5.90
N ASP A 49 7.23 -5.88 5.64
CA ASP A 49 6.78 -6.34 4.32
C ASP A 49 5.25 -6.45 4.20
N TRP A 50 4.53 -6.47 5.32
CA TRP A 50 3.08 -6.67 5.33
C TRP A 50 2.38 -5.88 6.44
N ILE A 51 1.30 -5.20 6.09
CA ILE A 51 0.37 -4.59 7.06
C ILE A 51 -1.04 -5.11 6.74
N ASN A 52 -1.62 -5.90 7.64
CA ASN A 52 -3.07 -6.14 7.58
C ASN A 52 -3.79 -4.95 8.20
N VAL A 53 -4.88 -4.55 7.57
CA VAL A 53 -5.68 -3.42 8.02
C VAL A 53 -7.17 -3.71 7.96
N ILE A 54 -7.91 -2.96 8.77
CA ILE A 54 -9.37 -2.99 8.76
C ILE A 54 -9.86 -1.61 8.35
N THR A 55 -10.59 -1.56 7.23
CA THR A 55 -11.33 -0.37 6.82
C THR A 55 -12.81 -0.51 7.17
N PRO A 56 -13.42 0.43 7.90
CA PRO A 56 -14.84 0.40 8.23
C PRO A 56 -15.75 0.32 6.99
N THR A 57 -16.89 -0.37 7.11
CA THR A 57 -17.88 -0.46 6.02
C THR A 57 -18.56 0.88 5.72
N SER A 58 -18.46 1.86 6.61
CA SER A 58 -18.89 3.24 6.38
C SER A 58 -17.98 4.02 5.44
N THR A 59 -16.72 3.60 5.25
CA THR A 59 -15.77 4.22 4.33
C THR A 59 -16.23 3.98 2.88
N PRO A 60 -16.18 4.98 1.98
CA PRO A 60 -16.53 4.79 0.58
C PRO A 60 -15.65 3.75 -0.11
N GLN A 61 -16.24 2.94 -0.99
CA GLN A 61 -15.50 1.93 -1.76
C GLN A 61 -14.66 2.56 -2.87
N PHE A 62 -13.50 1.97 -3.15
CA PHE A 62 -12.79 2.17 -4.41
C PHE A 62 -13.67 1.78 -5.60
N ARG A 63 -13.63 2.56 -6.67
CA ARG A 63 -14.43 2.37 -7.88
C ARG A 63 -13.83 1.35 -8.84
N SER A 64 -12.50 1.33 -8.97
CA SER A 64 -11.74 0.51 -9.92
C SER A 64 -11.28 -0.82 -9.34
N ALA A 65 -11.29 -0.99 -8.00
CA ALA A 65 -10.82 -2.21 -7.34
C ALA A 65 -11.48 -3.48 -7.91
N ALA A 66 -10.65 -4.39 -8.41
CA ALA A 66 -11.03 -5.71 -8.88
C ALA A 66 -10.65 -6.72 -7.79
N ASN A 67 -11.43 -6.75 -6.70
CA ASN A 67 -11.19 -7.58 -5.51
C ASN A 67 -10.55 -8.94 -5.84
N PRO A 68 -9.47 -9.34 -5.13
CA PRO A 68 -8.91 -8.70 -3.94
C PRO A 68 -7.82 -7.66 -4.24
N PHE A 69 -7.69 -7.18 -5.48
CA PHE A 69 -6.56 -6.33 -5.87
C PHE A 69 -7.03 -4.95 -6.35
N LEU A 70 -6.37 -3.89 -5.86
CA LEU A 70 -6.59 -2.53 -6.35
C LEU A 70 -5.53 -2.16 -7.40
N ASP A 71 -4.28 -2.02 -6.98
CA ASP A 71 -3.18 -1.59 -7.84
C ASP A 71 -1.81 -1.87 -7.20
N TYR A 72 -0.74 -1.55 -7.92
CA TYR A 72 0.63 -1.62 -7.44
C TYR A 72 1.51 -0.45 -7.93
N ALA A 73 2.62 -0.23 -7.23
CA ALA A 73 3.69 0.67 -7.66
C ALA A 73 5.06 -0.01 -7.51
N ASN A 74 6.02 0.33 -8.37
CA ASN A 74 7.38 -0.18 -8.29
C ASN A 74 8.16 0.56 -7.19
N VAL A 75 9.01 -0.16 -6.46
CA VAL A 75 9.93 0.38 -5.46
C VAL A 75 11.33 0.43 -6.05
N TYR A 76 12.00 1.58 -5.92
CA TYR A 76 13.33 1.83 -6.43
C TYR A 76 14.30 2.18 -5.28
N ARG A 77 15.52 1.65 -5.34
CA ARG A 77 16.65 2.05 -4.48
C ARG A 77 17.91 2.19 -5.32
N ASP A 78 18.66 3.26 -5.12
CA ASP A 78 19.89 3.56 -5.89
C ASP A 78 19.74 3.45 -7.42
N GLY A 79 18.53 3.69 -7.93
CA GLY A 79 18.19 3.62 -9.36
C GLY A 79 17.78 2.24 -9.87
N GLU A 80 17.78 1.20 -9.05
CA GLU A 80 17.36 -0.16 -9.40
C GLU A 80 15.97 -0.48 -8.84
N MET A 81 15.17 -1.22 -9.61
CA MET A 81 13.86 -1.72 -9.14
C MET A 81 14.11 -2.90 -8.19
N VAL A 82 13.68 -2.76 -6.95
CA VAL A 82 13.92 -3.75 -5.88
C VAL A 82 12.65 -4.45 -5.41
N GLY A 83 11.48 -4.03 -5.89
CA GLY A 83 10.22 -4.62 -5.49
C GLY A 83 9.00 -3.81 -5.89
N PHE A 84 7.91 -4.03 -5.17
CA PHE A 84 6.60 -3.47 -5.44
C PHE A 84 5.86 -3.16 -4.13
N ILE A 85 5.04 -2.12 -4.13
CA ILE A 85 3.97 -1.93 -3.15
C ILE A 85 2.67 -2.40 -3.80
N LEU A 86 2.01 -3.38 -3.19
CA LEU A 86 0.72 -3.91 -3.63
C LEU A 86 -0.39 -3.47 -2.67
N LEU A 87 -1.51 -3.03 -3.23
CA LEU A 87 -2.69 -2.65 -2.47
C LEU A 87 -3.78 -3.72 -2.59
N TRP A 88 -4.07 -4.37 -1.47
CA TRP A 88 -5.09 -5.41 -1.37
C TRP A 88 -6.41 -4.84 -0.88
N CYS A 89 -7.51 -5.42 -1.34
CA CYS A 89 -8.85 -5.01 -0.99
C CYS A 89 -9.76 -6.17 -0.59
N ASP A 90 -10.65 -5.88 0.35
CA ASP A 90 -11.85 -6.67 0.64
C ASP A 90 -13.09 -5.77 0.51
N ASP A 91 -14.12 -6.26 -0.17
CA ASP A 91 -15.30 -5.45 -0.56
C ASP A 91 -14.93 -4.05 -1.11
N ARG A 92 -13.89 -3.97 -1.95
CA ARG A 92 -13.35 -2.76 -2.56
C ARG A 92 -12.90 -1.69 -1.56
N ARG A 93 -12.46 -2.10 -0.38
CA ARG A 93 -11.79 -1.25 0.63
C ARG A 93 -10.46 -1.85 1.00
N LEU A 94 -9.52 -1.03 1.44
CA LEU A 94 -8.18 -1.47 1.78
C LEU A 94 -8.23 -2.60 2.83
N SER A 95 -7.53 -3.69 2.60
CA SER A 95 -7.47 -4.84 3.52
C SER A 95 -6.04 -5.20 3.89
N ALA A 96 -5.08 -4.92 3.01
CA ALA A 96 -3.67 -5.03 3.32
C ALA A 96 -2.82 -4.12 2.42
N ILE A 97 -1.62 -3.83 2.91
CA ILE A 97 -0.54 -3.22 2.16
C ILE A 97 0.61 -4.23 2.20
N GLU A 98 1.14 -4.58 1.03
CA GLU A 98 2.27 -5.50 0.91
C GLU A 98 3.44 -4.79 0.23
N GLN A 99 4.64 -4.99 0.75
CA GLN A 99 5.89 -4.69 0.09
C GLN A 99 6.52 -6.01 -0.39
N ALA A 100 6.23 -6.37 -1.64
CA ALA A 100 6.88 -7.49 -2.30
C ALA A 100 8.28 -7.06 -2.77
N TRP A 101 9.24 -7.98 -2.77
CA TRP A 101 10.62 -7.68 -3.16
C TRP A 101 11.12 -8.70 -4.20
N VAL A 102 12.08 -8.26 -5.01
CA VAL A 102 12.77 -9.11 -6.00
C VAL A 102 14.25 -9.32 -5.65
N SER A 103 14.75 -8.63 -4.63
CA SER A 103 16.10 -8.80 -4.08
C SER A 103 16.24 -10.12 -3.30
N ASP A 104 17.50 -10.51 -3.02
CA ASP A 104 17.78 -11.67 -2.16
C ASP A 104 17.47 -11.37 -0.68
N ASP A 105 17.61 -10.12 -0.26
CA ASP A 105 17.34 -9.67 1.10
C ASP A 105 15.89 -9.15 1.24
N PRO A 106 15.18 -9.49 2.33
CA PRO A 106 13.85 -8.95 2.61
C PRO A 106 13.93 -7.46 2.97
N PRO A 107 12.83 -6.70 2.82
CA PRO A 107 12.80 -5.30 3.20
C PRO A 107 12.98 -5.13 4.73
N GLU A 108 13.88 -4.23 5.12
CA GLU A 108 14.06 -3.86 6.53
C GLU A 108 13.02 -2.84 7.02
N GLY A 109 12.24 -2.25 6.11
CA GLY A 109 11.22 -1.26 6.42
C GLY A 109 10.49 -0.75 5.18
N TRP A 110 9.44 0.04 5.42
CA TRP A 110 8.61 0.64 4.37
C TRP A 110 9.37 1.74 3.62
N PRO A 111 9.22 1.85 2.30
CA PRO A 111 9.93 2.83 1.48
C PRO A 111 9.33 4.22 1.65
N GLY A 112 10.11 5.25 1.29
CA GLY A 112 9.61 6.61 1.20
C GLY A 112 8.72 6.81 -0.04
N PRO A 113 7.91 7.88 -0.08
CA PRO A 113 7.09 8.20 -1.26
C PRO A 113 7.92 8.49 -2.52
N ASP A 114 9.14 9.02 -2.38
CA ASP A 114 10.01 9.32 -3.53
C ASP A 114 10.67 8.06 -4.13
N ASP A 115 10.65 6.95 -3.38
CA ASP A 115 11.17 5.66 -3.81
C ASP A 115 10.17 4.88 -4.67
N VAL A 116 8.90 5.32 -4.74
CA VAL A 116 7.85 4.63 -5.51
C VAL A 116 7.48 5.33 -6.80
N ARG A 117 7.32 4.54 -7.86
CA ARG A 117 6.99 5.00 -9.21
C ARG A 117 6.02 4.05 -9.87
N PHE A 118 5.01 4.61 -10.55
CA PHE A 118 4.23 3.84 -11.50
C PHE A 118 4.95 3.80 -12.84
N GLU A 119 5.32 2.60 -13.28
CA GLU A 119 5.79 2.36 -14.63
C GLU A 119 4.86 1.34 -15.26
N PRO A 120 4.09 1.72 -16.29
CA PRO A 120 3.25 0.76 -16.98
C PRO A 120 4.16 -0.32 -17.58
N ILE A 121 3.75 -1.59 -17.45
CA ILE A 121 4.43 -2.70 -18.13
C ILE A 121 4.38 -2.39 -19.62
N THR A 122 5.50 -1.92 -20.19
CA THR A 122 5.68 -1.91 -21.64
C THR A 122 5.84 -3.35 -22.07
N LEU A 123 4.72 -4.00 -22.41
CA LEU A 123 4.73 -5.19 -23.23
C LEU A 123 5.34 -4.78 -24.57
N HIS A 124 6.62 -5.09 -24.77
CA HIS A 124 7.19 -5.05 -26.11
C HIS A 124 6.41 -6.05 -26.97
N PRO A 125 5.88 -5.62 -28.14
CA PRO A 125 5.11 -6.48 -29.03
C PRO A 125 5.94 -7.63 -29.62
#